data_AF-A0A0F9IB30-F1
#
_entry.id   AF-A0A0F9IB30-F1
#
_cell.length_a   1.000
_cell.length_b   1.000
_cell.length_c   1.000
_cell.angle_alpha   90.00
_cell.angle_beta   90.00
_cell.angle_gamma   90.00
#
_symmetry.space_group_name_H-M   'P 1'
#
loop_
_entity.id
_entity.type
_entity.pdbx_description
1 polymer ?
#
loop_
_entity_poly.entity_id
_entity_poly.type
_entity_poly.pdbx_seq_one_letter_code
_entity_poly.pdbx_strand_id
1 'polypeptide(L)'
;MANRFWVGDGGDWTDNTNHWSASSGGAPNASLPTSADSVFFDASSFTIGSQTVTVDTTANCLDMDWTGATDTPTFAGIFTLNIFGSLTFIAGMIQTYTGLINFKATSSVTITVAQTLAGGNITFNGTGGVFTLQDVFNRVGTISLLRGELDTNGQAVTCGTFTSSNANVRTLTLGASVITCTAWTFTTVTNLTFTANTSTIKVSGTGAFDGGGLTYNDVELNGSAHTISGSNTFATLTLQADTTQTITFTDGTTQTITTPVFTGSTGKVKTLTGSSTGGWIISDAAGTNDFSYLDISYSTAQGGAVWQALLSNNNTDSGNNSGWIFSLSTRGWMRGLVHSGRRHRFAGRR
;
A
#
# COMPACT_ATOMS: atom_id res chain seq x y z
N MET A 1 22.21 24.70 -17.29
CA MET A 1 22.43 23.78 -16.16
C MET A 1 23.70 24.21 -15.48
N ALA A 2 23.63 24.62 -14.22
CA ALA A 2 24.80 24.95 -13.44
C ALA A 2 24.78 24.16 -12.13
N ASN A 3 25.94 23.72 -11.68
CA ASN A 3 26.05 22.98 -10.43
C ASN A 3 26.06 23.96 -9.25
N ARG A 4 25.48 23.56 -8.12
CA ARG A 4 25.54 24.29 -6.86
C ARG A 4 26.05 23.37 -5.77
N PHE A 5 27.10 23.79 -5.09
CA PHE A 5 27.74 23.02 -4.04
C PHE A 5 27.47 23.69 -2.71
N TRP A 6 27.00 22.91 -1.74
CA TRP A 6 26.88 23.38 -0.37
C TRP A 6 28.28 23.57 0.24
N VAL A 7 28.50 24.68 0.94
CA VAL A 7 29.76 25.00 1.63
C VAL A 7 29.48 25.66 2.98
N GLY A 8 30.50 25.74 3.84
CA GLY A 8 30.42 26.52 5.07
C GLY A 8 29.57 25.89 6.18
N ASP A 9 29.55 24.55 6.29
CA ASP A 9 28.93 23.82 7.40
C ASP A 9 27.40 23.97 7.46
N GLY A 10 26.79 24.10 8.65
CA GLY A 10 25.35 24.19 8.81
C GLY A 10 24.80 25.57 8.48
N GLY A 11 23.57 25.63 7.96
CA GLY A 11 22.94 26.89 7.60
C GLY A 11 21.59 26.74 6.92
N ASP A 12 20.99 27.88 6.62
CA ASP A 12 19.71 27.99 5.92
C ASP A 12 19.92 27.92 4.41
N TRP A 13 19.02 27.20 3.72
CA TRP A 13 19.05 27.03 2.27
C TRP A 13 19.09 28.38 1.54
N THR A 14 18.44 29.41 2.09
CA THR A 14 18.40 30.76 1.51
C THR A 14 19.65 31.60 1.73
N ASP A 15 20.56 31.23 2.64
CA ASP A 15 21.78 31.98 2.92
C ASP A 15 22.88 31.64 1.90
N ASN A 16 22.62 32.08 0.66
CA ASN A 16 23.54 31.90 -0.44
C ASN A 16 24.85 32.68 -0.26
N THR A 17 24.84 33.75 0.54
CA THR A 17 26.04 34.53 0.85
C THR A 17 27.09 33.70 1.59
N ASN A 18 26.68 32.66 2.31
CA ASN A 18 27.58 31.79 3.06
C ASN A 18 27.61 30.32 2.59
N HIS A 19 26.56 29.81 1.92
CA HIS A 19 26.41 28.36 1.74
C HIS A 19 26.32 27.81 0.33
N TRP A 20 26.17 28.64 -0.71
CA TRP A 20 26.14 28.14 -2.10
C TRP A 20 27.37 28.57 -2.87
N SER A 21 28.08 27.59 -3.46
CA SER A 21 29.24 27.78 -4.32
C SER A 21 28.99 27.25 -5.75
N ALA A 22 29.71 27.80 -6.73
CA ALA A 22 29.71 27.33 -8.11
C ALA A 22 30.63 26.11 -8.35
N SER A 23 31.46 25.76 -7.36
CA SER A 23 32.36 24.59 -7.39
C SER A 23 32.50 23.97 -6.00
N SER A 24 32.80 22.67 -5.92
CA SER A 24 33.08 21.98 -4.65
C SER A 24 34.18 22.69 -3.86
N GLY A 25 33.93 22.97 -2.58
CA GLY A 25 34.84 23.70 -1.68
C GLY A 25 35.18 25.15 -2.09
N GLY A 26 34.47 25.70 -3.08
CA GLY A 26 34.69 27.05 -3.58
C GLY A 26 34.16 28.15 -2.65
N ALA A 27 34.41 29.40 -3.03
CA ALA A 27 33.86 30.55 -2.32
C ALA A 27 32.31 30.56 -2.40
N PRO A 28 31.61 30.98 -1.33
CA PRO A 28 30.16 31.10 -1.34
C PRO A 28 29.71 32.28 -2.21
N ASN A 29 28.41 32.62 -2.15
CA ASN A 29 27.76 33.69 -2.93
C ASN A 29 27.38 33.31 -4.37
N ALA A 30 27.25 32.01 -4.68
CA ALA A 30 26.52 31.57 -5.86
C ALA A 30 25.02 31.85 -5.71
N SER A 31 24.27 31.87 -6.81
CA SER A 31 22.81 32.03 -6.73
C SER A 31 22.15 30.83 -6.06
N LEU A 32 20.97 31.04 -5.47
CA LEU A 32 20.13 29.93 -5.01
C LEU A 32 19.86 28.93 -6.15
N PRO A 33 19.82 27.62 -5.86
CA PRO A 33 19.48 26.61 -6.85
C PRO A 33 18.06 26.79 -7.39
N THR A 34 17.91 26.55 -8.68
CA THR A 34 16.60 26.53 -9.37
C THR A 34 16.29 25.11 -9.85
N SER A 35 15.15 24.93 -10.54
CA SER A 35 14.79 23.66 -11.18
C SER A 35 15.76 23.17 -12.26
N ALA A 36 16.73 24.00 -12.67
CA ALA A 36 17.72 23.69 -13.70
C ALA A 36 19.15 23.49 -13.15
N ASP A 37 19.31 23.52 -11.83
CA ASP A 37 20.61 23.45 -11.16
C ASP A 37 20.69 22.21 -10.27
N SER A 38 21.69 21.35 -10.49
CA SER A 38 21.94 20.19 -9.63
C SER A 38 22.68 20.63 -8.37
N VAL A 39 22.22 20.16 -7.20
CA VAL A 39 22.81 20.49 -5.90
C VAL A 39 23.64 19.32 -5.37
N PHE A 40 24.79 19.65 -4.80
CA PHE A 40 25.75 18.69 -4.29
C PHE A 40 26.13 19.02 -2.85
N PHE A 41 26.03 18.01 -1.99
CA PHE A 41 26.54 17.99 -0.63
C PHE A 41 27.65 16.93 -0.61
N ASP A 42 28.90 17.36 -0.63
CA ASP A 42 30.06 16.49 -0.83
C ASP A 42 31.06 16.60 0.34
N ALA A 43 32.24 16.00 0.19
CA ALA A 43 33.27 15.98 1.22
C ALA A 43 33.81 17.39 1.59
N SER A 44 33.54 18.41 0.77
CA SER A 44 33.92 19.80 1.04
C SER A 44 32.79 20.62 1.67
N SER A 45 31.60 20.04 1.84
CA SER A 45 30.42 20.74 2.36
C SER A 45 30.46 20.96 3.87
N PHE A 46 31.08 20.02 4.60
CA PHE A 46 31.12 20.02 6.06
C PHE A 46 32.56 19.85 6.54
N THR A 47 32.99 20.72 7.44
CA THR A 47 34.27 20.65 8.15
C THR A 47 34.09 20.34 9.63
N ILE A 48 32.85 20.44 10.13
CA ILE A 48 32.45 20.18 11.51
C ILE A 48 31.37 19.08 11.52
N GLY A 49 31.42 18.22 12.54
CA GLY A 49 30.39 17.21 12.82
C GLY A 49 29.00 17.77 13.07
N SER A 50 27.97 16.98 12.70
CA SER A 50 26.58 17.16 13.12
C SER A 50 25.96 18.50 12.72
N GLN A 51 26.39 19.05 11.60
CA GLN A 51 25.85 20.31 11.07
C GLN A 51 24.46 20.11 10.45
N THR A 52 23.64 21.15 10.44
CA THR A 52 22.27 21.07 9.93
C THR A 52 22.10 21.98 8.71
N VAL A 53 21.63 21.40 7.61
CA VAL A 53 21.15 22.11 6.42
C VAL A 53 19.63 22.24 6.54
N THR A 54 19.14 23.47 6.63
CA THR A 54 17.72 23.75 6.85
C THR A 54 17.06 24.30 5.59
N VAL A 55 16.03 23.64 5.08
CA VAL A 55 15.15 24.18 4.05
C VAL A 55 14.14 25.13 4.72
N ASP A 56 14.50 26.41 4.77
CA ASP A 56 13.82 27.52 5.44
C ASP A 56 12.79 28.25 4.54
N THR A 57 12.76 27.91 3.26
CA THR A 57 11.74 28.35 2.29
C THR A 57 11.48 27.27 1.25
N THR A 58 10.59 27.52 0.28
CA THR A 58 10.42 26.59 -0.84
C THR A 58 11.71 26.46 -1.64
N ALA A 59 12.33 25.28 -1.59
CA ALA A 59 13.56 24.96 -2.30
C ALA A 59 13.27 24.26 -3.63
N ASN A 60 14.17 24.46 -4.59
CA ASN A 60 14.12 23.81 -5.90
C ASN A 60 15.52 23.31 -6.25
N CYS A 61 15.60 22.14 -6.87
CA CYS A 61 16.82 21.67 -7.52
C CYS A 61 16.45 20.80 -8.72
N LEU A 62 17.39 20.64 -9.66
CA LEU A 62 17.33 19.58 -10.64
C LEU A 62 17.61 18.25 -9.92
N ASP A 63 18.87 17.89 -9.76
CA ASP A 63 19.27 16.74 -8.94
C ASP A 63 19.65 17.18 -7.53
N MET A 64 19.53 16.28 -6.56
CA MET A 64 20.08 16.44 -5.22
C MET A 64 20.96 15.23 -4.89
N ASP A 65 22.26 15.48 -4.73
CA ASP A 65 23.26 14.43 -4.50
C ASP A 65 24.04 14.72 -3.22
N TRP A 66 23.99 13.78 -2.28
CA TRP A 66 24.75 13.81 -1.02
C TRP A 66 25.97 12.87 -1.03
N THR A 67 26.32 12.33 -2.20
CA THR A 67 27.44 11.41 -2.34
C THR A 67 28.74 12.08 -1.90
N GLY A 68 29.42 11.43 -0.96
CA GLY A 68 30.70 11.89 -0.43
C GLY A 68 30.60 12.85 0.75
N ALA A 69 29.41 13.30 1.14
CA ALA A 69 29.26 14.06 2.40
C ALA A 69 29.78 13.25 3.59
N THR A 70 30.56 13.90 4.44
CA THR A 70 31.15 13.34 5.67
C THR A 70 30.51 14.00 6.90
N ASP A 71 30.92 13.58 8.10
CA ASP A 71 30.62 14.30 9.36
C ASP A 71 29.16 14.29 9.84
N THR A 72 28.35 13.36 9.30
CA THR A 72 26.97 13.09 9.76
C THR A 72 26.06 14.31 9.76
N PRO A 73 25.87 14.97 8.61
CA PRO A 73 25.05 16.17 8.51
C PRO A 73 23.58 15.83 8.67
N THR A 74 22.80 16.79 9.14
CA THR A 74 21.34 16.71 9.25
C THR A 74 20.69 17.49 8.11
N PHE A 75 19.79 16.86 7.37
CA PHE A 75 18.86 17.56 6.48
C PHE A 75 17.54 17.82 7.22
N ALA A 76 17.12 19.09 7.28
CA ALA A 76 16.00 19.56 8.09
C ALA A 76 15.13 20.56 7.33
N GLY A 77 13.92 20.81 7.84
CA GLY A 77 13.00 21.80 7.29
C GLY A 77 11.56 21.32 7.16
N ILE A 78 10.66 22.29 6.97
CA ILE A 78 9.20 22.07 6.88
C ILE A 78 8.58 22.63 5.59
N PHE A 79 9.33 23.42 4.83
CA PHE A 79 8.85 24.01 3.58
C PHE A 79 8.79 22.97 2.47
N THR A 80 8.44 23.38 1.24
CA THR A 80 8.39 22.44 0.11
C THR A 80 9.76 22.31 -0.54
N LEU A 81 10.16 21.07 -0.87
CA LEU A 81 11.34 20.76 -1.68
C LEU A 81 10.85 20.20 -3.02
N ASN A 82 11.12 20.92 -4.10
CA ASN A 82 10.82 20.47 -5.45
C ASN A 82 12.08 19.91 -6.10
N ILE A 83 12.05 18.64 -6.51
CA ILE A 83 13.16 17.95 -7.16
C ILE A 83 12.73 17.62 -8.59
N PHE A 84 13.45 18.15 -9.58
CA PHE A 84 13.12 17.97 -11.00
C PHE A 84 13.94 16.88 -11.70
N GLY A 85 14.89 16.29 -10.97
CA GLY A 85 15.82 15.25 -11.39
C GLY A 85 15.89 14.11 -10.36
N SER A 86 17.05 13.50 -10.23
CA SER A 86 17.31 12.37 -9.32
C SER A 86 17.59 12.83 -7.88
N LEU A 87 17.30 11.95 -6.92
CA LEU A 87 17.65 12.13 -5.51
C LEU A 87 18.60 11.01 -5.07
N THR A 88 19.73 11.39 -4.48
CA THR A 88 20.68 10.46 -3.85
C THR A 88 21.04 10.95 -2.45
N PHE A 89 20.40 10.36 -1.45
CA PHE A 89 20.85 10.47 -0.06
C PHE A 89 21.87 9.38 0.28
N ILE A 90 22.58 9.60 1.39
CA ILE A 90 23.55 8.65 1.93
C ILE A 90 23.12 8.14 3.30
N ALA A 91 23.50 6.91 3.66
CA ALA A 91 23.18 6.34 4.97
C ALA A 91 23.87 7.07 6.14
N GLY A 92 24.96 7.79 5.85
CA GLY A 92 25.75 8.53 6.83
C GLY A 92 25.19 9.89 7.22
N MET A 93 23.99 10.28 6.78
CA MET A 93 23.34 11.54 7.17
C MET A 93 22.18 11.29 8.14
N ILE A 94 21.70 12.35 8.80
CA ILE A 94 20.48 12.32 9.62
C ILE A 94 19.37 13.01 8.85
N GLN A 95 18.22 12.34 8.70
CA GLN A 95 17.05 12.93 8.04
C GLN A 95 15.98 13.35 9.06
N THR A 96 15.77 14.67 9.22
CA THR A 96 14.71 15.24 10.07
C THR A 96 13.69 16.09 9.30
N TYR A 97 13.90 16.29 7.99
CA TYR A 97 13.01 17.04 7.11
C TYR A 97 11.59 16.46 7.11
N THR A 98 10.62 17.30 7.49
CA THR A 98 9.20 16.93 7.55
C THR A 98 8.33 17.65 6.52
N GLY A 99 8.93 18.57 5.76
CA GLY A 99 8.27 19.26 4.66
C GLY A 99 7.82 18.32 3.53
N LEU A 100 6.99 18.88 2.64
CA LEU A 100 6.58 18.20 1.40
C LEU A 100 7.80 18.01 0.49
N ILE A 101 8.00 16.78 -0.02
CA ILE A 101 8.91 16.53 -1.15
C ILE A 101 8.08 16.29 -2.39
N ASN A 102 8.34 17.05 -3.44
CA ASN A 102 7.62 17.01 -4.70
C ASN A 102 8.58 16.66 -5.84
N PHE A 103 8.47 15.44 -6.34
CA PHE A 103 9.21 14.98 -7.51
C PHE A 103 8.47 15.41 -8.78
N LYS A 104 9.13 16.23 -9.61
CA LYS A 104 8.53 16.91 -10.77
C LYS A 104 9.24 16.62 -12.10
N ALA A 105 10.09 15.59 -12.13
CA ALA A 105 10.85 15.23 -13.33
C ALA A 105 9.95 14.99 -14.54
N THR A 106 10.43 15.33 -15.73
CA THR A 106 9.74 15.09 -17.01
C THR A 106 10.49 14.07 -17.88
N SER A 107 11.50 13.45 -17.29
CA SER A 107 12.35 12.39 -17.84
C SER A 107 12.47 11.26 -16.81
N SER A 108 13.16 10.18 -17.17
CA SER A 108 13.51 9.12 -16.24
C SER A 108 14.53 9.60 -15.20
N VAL A 109 14.26 9.29 -13.93
CA VAL A 109 15.09 9.65 -12.77
C VAL A 109 15.07 8.53 -11.73
N THR A 110 16.07 8.52 -10.85
CA THR A 110 16.20 7.55 -9.78
C THR A 110 16.11 8.20 -8.41
N ILE A 111 15.60 7.47 -7.43
CA ILE A 111 15.43 7.94 -6.05
C ILE A 111 16.07 6.92 -5.11
N THR A 112 17.09 7.38 -4.38
CA THR A 112 17.79 6.63 -3.33
C THR A 112 17.70 7.45 -2.04
N VAL A 113 17.07 6.89 -1.00
CA VAL A 113 16.92 7.59 0.30
C VAL A 113 17.90 7.12 1.36
N ALA A 114 18.42 5.90 1.23
CA ALA A 114 19.40 5.22 2.07
C ALA A 114 19.06 5.15 3.58
N GLN A 115 17.84 5.51 3.96
CA GLN A 115 17.35 5.59 5.33
C GLN A 115 15.82 5.71 5.38
N THR A 116 15.23 5.67 6.58
CA THR A 116 13.83 6.05 6.79
C THR A 116 13.71 7.58 6.81
N LEU A 117 12.84 8.12 5.97
CA LEU A 117 12.54 9.55 5.96
C LEU A 117 11.66 9.89 7.18
N ALA A 118 11.99 10.97 7.90
CA ALA A 118 11.09 11.59 8.89
C ALA A 118 9.70 11.88 8.28
N GLY A 119 8.62 12.06 9.06
CA GLY A 119 7.23 12.09 8.52
C GLY A 119 6.91 13.24 7.54
N GLY A 120 5.72 13.22 6.91
CA GLY A 120 5.24 14.24 5.95
C GLY A 120 5.00 13.69 4.54
N ASN A 121 4.51 14.51 3.61
CA ASN A 121 3.98 14.01 2.32
C ASN A 121 5.03 13.94 1.21
N ILE A 122 4.86 12.97 0.30
CA ILE A 122 5.61 12.82 -0.94
C ILE A 122 4.63 12.89 -2.11
N THR A 123 4.99 13.64 -3.13
CA THR A 123 4.20 13.74 -4.37
C THR A 123 5.06 13.47 -5.58
N PHE A 124 4.57 12.61 -6.47
CA PHE A 124 5.10 12.41 -7.82
C PHE A 124 4.18 13.14 -8.81
N ASN A 125 4.66 14.23 -9.40
CA ASN A 125 3.87 15.15 -10.21
C ASN A 125 4.63 15.64 -11.44
N GLY A 126 5.20 14.70 -12.18
CA GLY A 126 6.01 14.93 -13.37
C GLY A 126 5.35 14.41 -14.63
N THR A 127 4.90 15.28 -15.54
CA THR A 127 4.31 14.80 -16.80
C THR A 127 5.41 14.22 -17.68
N GLY A 128 5.29 12.95 -18.08
CA GLY A 128 6.34 12.23 -18.82
C GLY A 128 7.52 11.76 -17.97
N GLY A 129 7.54 12.07 -16.67
CA GLY A 129 8.55 11.59 -15.75
C GLY A 129 8.40 10.10 -15.45
N VAL A 130 9.52 9.42 -15.26
CA VAL A 130 9.58 8.05 -14.75
C VAL A 130 10.43 8.07 -13.48
N PHE A 131 9.81 7.76 -12.34
CA PHE A 131 10.43 7.77 -11.03
C PHE A 131 10.70 6.33 -10.60
N THR A 132 11.96 5.92 -10.60
CA THR A 132 12.35 4.56 -10.20
C THR A 132 12.98 4.57 -8.81
N LEU A 133 12.41 3.81 -7.88
CA LEU A 133 12.98 3.62 -6.55
C LEU A 133 14.20 2.69 -6.62
N GLN A 134 15.28 3.04 -5.93
CA GLN A 134 16.52 2.25 -5.92
C GLN A 134 16.73 1.48 -4.62
N ASP A 135 16.03 1.86 -3.55
CA ASP A 135 16.11 1.26 -2.23
C ASP A 135 14.78 1.34 -1.48
N VAL A 136 14.77 0.82 -0.25
CA VAL A 136 13.61 0.83 0.63
C VAL A 136 13.13 2.26 0.88
N PHE A 137 11.88 2.55 0.51
CA PHE A 137 11.31 3.89 0.57
C PHE A 137 10.29 4.00 1.71
N ASN A 138 10.77 4.41 2.89
CA ASN A 138 9.95 4.50 4.10
C ASN A 138 9.66 5.97 4.46
N ARG A 139 8.38 6.35 4.50
CA ARG A 139 7.92 7.67 4.89
C ARG A 139 6.55 7.60 5.56
N VAL A 140 6.45 7.91 6.85
CA VAL A 140 5.15 7.97 7.55
C VAL A 140 4.40 9.26 7.16
N GLY A 141 3.64 9.18 6.06
CA GLY A 141 2.83 10.26 5.49
C GLY A 141 2.07 9.81 4.25
N THR A 142 1.54 10.74 3.47
CA THR A 142 0.87 10.39 2.20
C THR A 142 1.89 10.32 1.06
N ILE A 143 1.87 9.22 0.31
CA ILE A 143 2.54 9.10 -0.99
C ILE A 143 1.46 9.25 -2.08
N SER A 144 1.59 10.29 -2.90
CA SER A 144 0.64 10.61 -3.98
C SER A 144 1.29 10.50 -5.35
N LEU A 145 0.73 9.66 -6.23
CA LEU A 145 1.03 9.70 -7.66
C LEU A 145 0.00 10.58 -8.38
N LEU A 146 0.41 11.79 -8.75
CA LEU A 146 -0.43 12.76 -9.44
C LEU A 146 -0.23 12.76 -10.96
N ARG A 147 1.00 12.58 -11.45
CA ARG A 147 1.36 12.56 -12.87
C ARG A 147 2.63 11.74 -13.09
N GLY A 148 2.75 11.13 -14.28
CA GLY A 148 3.94 10.37 -14.67
C GLY A 148 3.89 8.91 -14.21
N GLU A 149 5.05 8.26 -14.24
CA GLU A 149 5.21 6.87 -13.86
C GLU A 149 5.97 6.75 -12.55
N LEU A 150 5.40 6.02 -11.58
CA LEU A 150 6.13 5.53 -10.42
C LEU A 150 6.38 4.03 -10.59
N ASP A 151 7.65 3.66 -10.66
CA ASP A 151 8.11 2.28 -10.60
C ASP A 151 8.77 2.02 -9.25
N THR A 152 8.13 1.18 -8.43
CA THR A 152 8.68 0.81 -7.12
C THR A 152 9.85 -0.15 -7.23
N ASN A 153 10.10 -0.73 -8.42
CA ASN A 153 11.29 -1.50 -8.74
C ASN A 153 11.58 -2.65 -7.75
N GLY A 154 10.51 -3.28 -7.24
CA GLY A 154 10.61 -4.35 -6.24
C GLY A 154 11.03 -3.91 -4.84
N GLN A 155 11.24 -2.61 -4.60
CA GLN A 155 11.62 -2.08 -3.30
C GLN A 155 10.44 -2.07 -2.32
N ALA A 156 10.72 -2.29 -1.04
CA ALA A 156 9.70 -2.13 -0.01
C ALA A 156 9.33 -0.65 0.15
N VAL A 157 8.03 -0.38 0.32
CA VAL A 157 7.50 0.97 0.52
C VAL A 157 6.64 1.00 1.78
N THR A 158 6.91 1.94 2.69
CA THR A 158 6.06 2.16 3.87
C THR A 158 5.50 3.56 3.87
N CYS A 159 4.18 3.69 4.02
CA CYS A 159 3.51 4.98 4.13
C CYS A 159 2.29 4.98 5.06
N GLY A 160 1.74 6.16 5.32
CA GLY A 160 0.40 6.28 5.89
C GLY A 160 -0.63 5.97 4.80
N THR A 161 -0.80 6.88 3.85
CA THR A 161 -1.71 6.66 2.72
C THR A 161 -0.94 6.53 1.42
N PHE A 162 -1.23 5.49 0.64
CA PHE A 162 -0.83 5.41 -0.76
C PHE A 162 -2.04 5.81 -1.63
N THR A 163 -1.86 6.83 -2.48
CA THR A 163 -2.99 7.36 -3.27
C THR A 163 -2.63 7.66 -4.73
N SER A 164 -3.59 7.37 -5.60
CA SER A 164 -3.64 7.92 -6.95
C SER A 164 -5.08 8.12 -7.40
N SER A 165 -5.85 8.89 -6.63
CA SER A 165 -7.24 9.22 -6.92
C SER A 165 -7.38 10.55 -7.66
N ASN A 166 -7.23 10.53 -9.00
CA ASN A 166 -7.40 11.71 -9.88
C ASN A 166 -7.61 11.27 -11.34
N ALA A 167 -7.51 12.18 -12.31
CA ALA A 167 -7.76 11.90 -13.74
C ALA A 167 -6.58 12.20 -14.68
N ASN A 168 -5.39 12.49 -14.15
CA ASN A 168 -4.20 12.72 -14.97
C ASN A 168 -3.67 11.40 -15.56
N VAL A 169 -2.82 11.51 -16.59
CA VAL A 169 -2.07 10.35 -17.14
C VAL A 169 -1.01 9.91 -16.13
N ARG A 170 -1.14 8.65 -15.68
CA ARG A 170 -0.32 8.06 -14.62
C ARG A 170 -0.05 6.59 -14.89
N THR A 171 1.13 6.12 -14.48
CA THR A 171 1.48 4.71 -14.47
C THR A 171 2.01 4.34 -13.09
N LEU A 172 1.53 3.24 -12.50
CA LEU A 172 2.07 2.68 -11.27
C LEU A 172 2.47 1.23 -11.50
N THR A 173 3.76 0.96 -11.39
CA THR A 173 4.36 -0.37 -11.54
C THR A 173 4.92 -0.82 -10.19
N LEU A 174 4.43 -1.96 -9.67
CA LEU A 174 4.78 -2.41 -8.33
C LEU A 174 5.89 -3.50 -8.26
N GLY A 175 6.28 -4.10 -9.38
CA GLY A 175 7.25 -5.20 -9.40
C GLY A 175 6.98 -6.29 -8.35
N ALA A 176 8.00 -6.69 -7.61
CA ALA A 176 7.88 -7.62 -6.46
C ALA A 176 7.79 -6.88 -5.11
N SER A 177 7.38 -5.61 -5.09
CA SER A 177 7.40 -4.77 -3.90
C SER A 177 6.44 -5.26 -2.82
N VAL A 178 6.86 -5.09 -1.56
CA VAL A 178 5.95 -5.12 -0.41
C VAL A 178 5.59 -3.68 -0.04
N ILE A 179 4.32 -3.32 -0.23
CA ILE A 179 3.79 -2.00 0.12
C ILE A 179 3.06 -2.12 1.44
N THR A 180 3.52 -1.41 2.48
CA THR A 180 2.83 -1.32 3.77
C THR A 180 2.23 0.07 3.94
N CYS A 181 0.92 0.14 4.11
CA CYS A 181 0.21 1.41 4.28
C CYS A 181 -0.90 1.30 5.31
N THR A 182 -1.36 2.42 5.86
CA THR A 182 -2.58 2.48 6.67
C THR A 182 -3.84 2.60 5.81
N ALA A 183 -3.73 3.18 4.61
CA ALA A 183 -4.84 3.33 3.67
C ALA A 183 -4.38 3.23 2.20
N TRP A 184 -5.22 2.62 1.38
CA TRP A 184 -5.01 2.44 -0.07
C TRP A 184 -6.18 3.10 -0.82
N THR A 185 -5.90 4.14 -1.60
CA THR A 185 -6.96 5.05 -2.10
C THR A 185 -6.88 5.31 -3.61
N PHE A 186 -7.72 4.60 -4.37
CA PHE A 186 -7.86 4.66 -5.82
C PHE A 186 -9.33 4.87 -6.23
N THR A 187 -10.00 5.87 -5.67
CA THR A 187 -11.41 6.17 -5.96
C THR A 187 -11.63 6.65 -7.40
N THR A 188 -10.65 7.33 -8.00
CA THR A 188 -10.68 7.76 -9.41
C THR A 188 -9.45 7.25 -10.15
N VAL A 189 -9.67 6.31 -11.08
CA VAL A 189 -8.61 5.62 -11.84
C VAL A 189 -8.55 6.05 -13.32
N THR A 190 -9.22 7.13 -13.70
CA THR A 190 -9.20 7.66 -15.07
C THR A 190 -7.76 7.94 -15.53
N ASN A 191 -7.36 7.42 -16.69
CA ASN A 191 -5.99 7.54 -17.22
C ASN A 191 -4.87 6.95 -16.33
N LEU A 192 -5.21 6.01 -15.44
CA LEU A 192 -4.24 5.22 -14.69
C LEU A 192 -3.93 3.90 -15.41
N THR A 193 -2.66 3.62 -15.64
CA THR A 193 -2.15 2.27 -15.92
C THR A 193 -1.62 1.69 -14.61
N PHE A 194 -2.18 0.57 -14.14
CA PHE A 194 -1.77 -0.09 -12.90
C PHE A 194 -1.22 -1.49 -13.18
N THR A 195 0.02 -1.74 -12.78
CA THR A 195 0.72 -3.01 -13.01
C THR A 195 1.20 -3.59 -11.68
N ALA A 196 0.38 -4.46 -11.07
CA ALA A 196 0.67 -5.07 -9.77
C ALA A 196 1.85 -6.06 -9.80
N ASN A 197 2.13 -6.72 -10.93
CA ASN A 197 3.14 -7.78 -11.04
C ASN A 197 2.98 -8.84 -9.93
N THR A 198 4.00 -9.10 -9.13
CA THR A 198 3.97 -10.06 -8.01
C THR A 198 4.01 -9.36 -6.65
N SER A 199 3.52 -8.11 -6.58
CA SER A 199 3.55 -7.30 -5.36
C SER A 199 2.67 -7.87 -4.25
N THR A 200 2.98 -7.51 -3.01
CA THR A 200 2.09 -7.67 -1.84
C THR A 200 1.75 -6.29 -1.27
N ILE A 201 0.46 -6.00 -1.09
CA ILE A 201 -0.02 -4.77 -0.45
C ILE A 201 -0.60 -5.12 0.93
N LYS A 202 0.00 -4.58 1.99
CA LYS A 202 -0.42 -4.76 3.38
C LYS A 202 -1.07 -3.48 3.88
N VAL A 203 -2.36 -3.53 4.20
CA VAL A 203 -3.10 -2.39 4.74
C VAL A 203 -3.34 -2.60 6.24
N SER A 204 -2.60 -1.87 7.08
CA SER A 204 -2.60 -2.04 8.54
C SER A 204 -3.53 -1.11 9.30
N GLY A 205 -3.99 -0.03 8.68
CA GLY A 205 -4.95 0.91 9.27
C GLY A 205 -6.36 0.34 9.27
N THR A 206 -7.28 1.02 9.96
CA THR A 206 -8.71 0.77 9.81
C THR A 206 -9.30 1.74 8.79
N GLY A 207 -10.25 1.28 7.97
CA GLY A 207 -10.93 2.14 6.99
C GLY A 207 -10.84 1.64 5.56
N ALA A 208 -10.77 2.55 4.59
CA ALA A 208 -10.99 2.23 3.19
C ALA A 208 -9.82 1.48 2.53
N PHE A 209 -10.14 0.39 1.84
CA PHE A 209 -9.43 -0.10 0.68
C PHE A 209 -10.25 0.31 -0.56
N ASP A 210 -9.96 1.48 -1.11
CA ASP A 210 -10.61 1.93 -2.34
C ASP A 210 -9.82 1.40 -3.52
N GLY A 211 -10.10 0.17 -3.95
CA GLY A 211 -9.31 -0.52 -4.98
C GLY A 211 -9.56 -0.04 -6.42
N GLY A 212 -10.58 0.79 -6.63
CA GLY A 212 -10.82 1.42 -7.95
C GLY A 212 -11.22 0.47 -9.08
N GLY A 213 -11.53 -0.79 -8.77
CA GLY A 213 -11.83 -1.81 -9.77
C GLY A 213 -10.59 -2.33 -10.51
N LEU A 214 -9.42 -2.28 -9.85
CA LEU A 214 -8.15 -2.71 -10.41
C LEU A 214 -7.86 -4.19 -10.13
N THR A 215 -6.83 -4.71 -10.81
CA THR A 215 -6.32 -6.08 -10.61
C THR A 215 -5.06 -6.06 -9.75
N TYR A 216 -5.14 -6.74 -8.62
CA TYR A 216 -4.10 -6.88 -7.62
C TYR A 216 -3.54 -8.30 -7.60
N ASN A 217 -2.28 -8.44 -7.20
CA ASN A 217 -1.67 -9.74 -6.93
C ASN A 217 -2.06 -10.20 -5.52
N ASP A 218 -1.28 -9.84 -4.50
CA ASP A 218 -1.56 -10.21 -3.11
C ASP A 218 -1.93 -8.96 -2.29
N VAL A 219 -3.06 -9.04 -1.57
CA VAL A 219 -3.52 -8.01 -0.66
C VAL A 219 -3.81 -8.62 0.71
N GLU A 220 -3.18 -8.06 1.74
CA GLU A 220 -3.43 -8.38 3.15
C GLU A 220 -4.12 -7.20 3.84
N LEU A 221 -5.31 -7.45 4.38
CA LEU A 221 -6.02 -6.51 5.23
C LEU A 221 -5.71 -6.86 6.69
N ASN A 222 -4.90 -6.02 7.33
CA ASN A 222 -4.31 -6.26 8.65
C ASN A 222 -4.95 -5.39 9.76
N GLY A 223 -5.83 -4.46 9.41
CA GLY A 223 -6.63 -3.68 10.36
C GLY A 223 -7.84 -4.45 10.87
N SER A 224 -8.40 -4.01 12.01
CA SER A 224 -9.60 -4.64 12.60
C SER A 224 -10.89 -4.36 11.83
N ALA A 225 -10.89 -3.39 10.92
CA ALA A 225 -12.04 -3.10 10.07
C ALA A 225 -11.62 -2.47 8.76
N HIS A 226 -12.22 -2.91 7.65
CA HIS A 226 -12.00 -2.33 6.34
C HIS A 226 -13.30 -2.17 5.55
N THR A 227 -13.35 -1.13 4.71
CA THR A 227 -14.36 -1.00 3.65
C THR A 227 -13.68 -1.22 2.31
N ILE A 228 -14.08 -2.24 1.55
CA ILE A 228 -13.60 -2.51 0.20
C ILE A 228 -14.55 -1.84 -0.80
N SER A 229 -14.01 -0.93 -1.60
CA SER A 229 -14.74 -0.22 -2.65
C SER A 229 -14.23 -0.59 -4.05
N GLY A 230 -15.11 -0.45 -5.05
CA GLY A 230 -14.84 -0.84 -6.43
C GLY A 230 -14.94 -2.35 -6.67
N SER A 231 -15.12 -2.76 -7.93
CA SER A 231 -15.18 -4.18 -8.30
C SER A 231 -13.78 -4.71 -8.65
N ASN A 232 -13.03 -5.16 -7.65
CA ASN A 232 -11.61 -5.48 -7.80
C ASN A 232 -11.37 -6.95 -8.17
N THR A 233 -10.20 -7.21 -8.74
CA THR A 233 -9.70 -8.57 -8.95
C THR A 233 -8.45 -8.79 -8.09
N PHE A 234 -8.39 -9.91 -7.36
CA PHE A 234 -7.25 -10.28 -6.53
C PHE A 234 -6.77 -11.68 -6.92
N ALA A 235 -5.45 -11.88 -7.05
CA ALA A 235 -4.91 -13.23 -7.05
C ALA A 235 -5.11 -13.83 -5.64
N THR A 236 -4.70 -13.11 -4.60
CA THR A 236 -4.93 -13.48 -3.20
C THR A 236 -5.48 -12.28 -2.43
N LEU A 237 -6.53 -12.52 -1.63
CA LEU A 237 -6.99 -11.57 -0.61
C LEU A 237 -6.97 -12.26 0.75
N THR A 238 -6.22 -11.69 1.68
CA THR A 238 -5.94 -12.29 2.99
C THR A 238 -6.51 -11.45 4.12
N LEU A 239 -7.20 -12.12 5.05
CA LEU A 239 -7.65 -11.58 6.33
C LEU A 239 -6.87 -12.30 7.46
N GLN A 240 -6.20 -11.56 8.34
CA GLN A 240 -5.26 -12.12 9.33
C GLN A 240 -5.94 -13.00 10.38
N ALA A 241 -5.72 -14.32 10.38
CA ALA A 241 -6.50 -15.29 11.17
C ALA A 241 -6.58 -15.04 12.70
N ASP A 242 -5.62 -14.30 13.27
CA ASP A 242 -5.50 -14.00 14.70
C ASP A 242 -6.22 -12.70 15.14
N THR A 243 -6.85 -11.99 14.21
CA THR A 243 -7.60 -10.75 14.46
C THR A 243 -9.10 -10.95 14.35
N THR A 244 -9.90 -10.24 15.15
CA THR A 244 -11.33 -10.08 14.85
C THR A 244 -11.44 -8.97 13.81
N GLN A 245 -12.11 -9.22 12.69
CA GLN A 245 -12.20 -8.24 11.60
C GLN A 245 -13.63 -8.06 11.09
N THR A 246 -13.98 -6.81 10.79
CA THR A 246 -15.19 -6.47 10.04
C THR A 246 -14.81 -5.94 8.66
N ILE A 247 -15.19 -6.66 7.62
CA ILE A 247 -14.97 -6.28 6.23
C ILE A 247 -16.32 -5.91 5.62
N THR A 248 -16.47 -4.64 5.30
CA THR A 248 -17.63 -4.08 4.61
C THR A 248 -17.31 -3.98 3.13
N PHE A 249 -18.13 -4.58 2.27
CA PHE A 249 -18.04 -4.44 0.83
C PHE A 249 -19.05 -3.41 0.36
N THR A 250 -18.63 -2.47 -0.49
CA THR A 250 -19.56 -1.50 -1.07
C THR A 250 -20.61 -2.22 -1.93
N ASP A 251 -21.86 -1.83 -1.77
CA ASP A 251 -22.97 -2.50 -2.45
C ASP A 251 -22.87 -2.39 -3.98
N GLY A 252 -23.33 -3.42 -4.68
CA GLY A 252 -23.27 -3.51 -6.13
C GLY A 252 -21.87 -3.79 -6.69
N THR A 253 -20.87 -3.99 -5.84
CA THR A 253 -19.51 -4.35 -6.27
C THR A 253 -19.30 -5.85 -6.34
N THR A 254 -18.38 -6.28 -7.22
CA THR A 254 -17.93 -7.66 -7.35
C THR A 254 -16.46 -7.77 -7.01
N GLN A 255 -16.11 -8.61 -6.04
CA GLN A 255 -14.73 -8.98 -5.77
C GLN A 255 -14.43 -10.32 -6.45
N THR A 256 -13.54 -10.33 -7.44
CA THR A 256 -13.08 -11.56 -8.09
C THR A 256 -11.79 -12.01 -7.43
N ILE A 257 -11.77 -13.19 -6.82
CA ILE A 257 -10.66 -13.63 -5.96
C ILE A 257 -10.28 -15.06 -6.34
N THR A 258 -9.03 -15.27 -6.75
CA THR A 258 -8.53 -16.62 -7.09
C THR A 258 -8.20 -17.43 -5.84
N THR A 259 -7.73 -16.78 -4.78
CA THR A 259 -7.38 -17.42 -3.50
C THR A 259 -7.85 -16.54 -2.33
N PRO A 260 -9.10 -16.71 -1.87
CA PRO A 260 -9.60 -16.03 -0.68
C PRO A 260 -9.09 -16.73 0.59
N VAL A 261 -8.30 -16.02 1.40
CA VAL A 261 -7.75 -16.52 2.67
C VAL A 261 -8.47 -15.82 3.84
N PHE A 262 -9.68 -16.28 4.15
CA PHE A 262 -10.57 -15.61 5.12
C PHE A 262 -10.70 -16.33 6.47
N THR A 263 -9.87 -17.33 6.76
CA THR A 263 -10.08 -18.17 7.95
C THR A 263 -9.89 -17.42 9.26
N GLY A 264 -10.92 -17.40 10.10
CA GLY A 264 -10.81 -16.94 11.49
C GLY A 264 -10.41 -18.07 12.44
N SER A 265 -10.51 -17.79 13.74
CA SER A 265 -10.26 -18.77 14.81
C SER A 265 -11.21 -18.54 15.99
N THR A 266 -11.17 -19.41 17.01
CA THR A 266 -12.01 -19.26 18.21
C THR A 266 -11.82 -17.88 18.84
N GLY A 267 -12.90 -17.09 18.90
CA GLY A 267 -12.88 -15.71 19.41
C GLY A 267 -12.41 -14.65 18.41
N LYS A 268 -12.08 -15.04 17.17
CA LYS A 268 -11.55 -14.20 16.09
C LYS A 268 -12.38 -14.37 14.81
N VAL A 269 -13.68 -14.11 14.92
CA VAL A 269 -14.62 -14.18 13.80
C VAL A 269 -14.32 -13.09 12.77
N LYS A 270 -14.53 -13.40 11.48
CA LYS A 270 -14.49 -12.45 10.38
C LYS A 270 -15.91 -12.11 9.95
N THR A 271 -16.34 -10.88 10.17
CA THR A 271 -17.63 -10.40 9.69
C THR A 271 -17.48 -9.85 8.28
N LEU A 272 -18.18 -10.43 7.31
CA LEU A 272 -18.20 -10.03 5.91
C LEU A 272 -19.62 -9.52 5.57
N THR A 273 -19.77 -8.23 5.26
CA THR A 273 -21.10 -7.62 5.08
C THR A 273 -21.14 -6.66 3.90
N GLY A 274 -22.31 -6.49 3.30
CA GLY A 274 -22.61 -5.34 2.45
C GLY A 274 -22.64 -4.04 3.26
N SER A 275 -22.41 -2.92 2.58
CA SER A 275 -22.55 -1.56 3.11
C SER A 275 -24.01 -1.16 3.37
N SER A 276 -24.96 -1.78 2.66
CA SER A 276 -26.40 -1.65 2.89
C SER A 276 -27.14 -2.90 2.37
N THR A 277 -28.40 -2.75 1.92
CA THR A 277 -29.24 -3.87 1.47
C THR A 277 -29.05 -4.25 -0.01
N GLY A 278 -28.26 -3.49 -0.77
CA GLY A 278 -27.95 -3.79 -2.17
C GLY A 278 -26.99 -4.97 -2.34
N GLY A 279 -26.24 -5.30 -1.28
CA GLY A 279 -25.37 -6.47 -1.20
C GLY A 279 -24.14 -6.44 -2.11
N TRP A 280 -23.29 -7.45 -1.97
CA TRP A 280 -22.01 -7.55 -2.65
C TRP A 280 -21.83 -8.94 -3.26
N ILE A 281 -20.91 -9.03 -4.23
CA ILE A 281 -20.64 -10.28 -4.95
C ILE A 281 -19.21 -10.72 -4.68
N ILE A 282 -19.02 -12.01 -4.41
CA ILE A 282 -17.72 -12.68 -4.46
C ILE A 282 -17.71 -13.71 -5.58
N SER A 283 -16.62 -13.76 -6.36
CA SER A 283 -16.52 -14.62 -7.53
C SER A 283 -15.16 -15.29 -7.62
N ASP A 284 -15.16 -16.57 -7.98
CA ASP A 284 -13.98 -17.40 -8.22
C ASP A 284 -14.31 -18.39 -9.35
N ALA A 285 -13.39 -18.55 -10.28
CA ALA A 285 -13.63 -19.26 -11.53
C ALA A 285 -13.74 -20.77 -11.35
N ALA A 286 -13.06 -21.37 -10.37
CA ALA A 286 -13.02 -22.82 -10.19
C ALA A 286 -12.53 -23.22 -8.78
N GLY A 287 -12.74 -24.50 -8.43
CA GLY A 287 -12.22 -25.06 -7.18
C GLY A 287 -13.23 -25.07 -6.04
N THR A 288 -12.72 -25.15 -4.82
CA THR A 288 -13.53 -25.16 -3.60
C THR A 288 -12.91 -24.20 -2.60
N ASN A 289 -13.71 -23.25 -2.14
CA ASN A 289 -13.36 -22.32 -1.09
C ASN A 289 -14.03 -22.78 0.21
N ASP A 290 -13.23 -23.27 1.17
CA ASP A 290 -13.69 -23.73 2.48
C ASP A 290 -13.26 -22.74 3.56
N PHE A 291 -14.23 -22.30 4.36
CA PHE A 291 -14.04 -21.26 5.35
C PHE A 291 -14.41 -21.73 6.75
N SER A 292 -13.84 -21.06 7.74
CA SER A 292 -14.13 -21.27 9.15
C SER A 292 -14.18 -19.93 9.86
N TYR A 293 -15.07 -19.83 10.86
CA TYR A 293 -15.26 -18.64 11.70
C TYR A 293 -15.62 -17.36 10.90
N LEU A 294 -16.43 -17.49 9.85
CA LEU A 294 -17.02 -16.37 9.14
C LEU A 294 -18.42 -16.03 9.66
N ASP A 295 -18.77 -14.76 9.64
CA ASP A 295 -20.14 -14.27 9.76
C ASP A 295 -20.45 -13.46 8.50
N ILE A 296 -21.36 -13.98 7.66
CA ILE A 296 -21.57 -13.44 6.31
C ILE A 296 -22.99 -12.88 6.20
N SER A 297 -23.14 -11.72 5.58
CA SER A 297 -24.45 -11.17 5.21
C SER A 297 -24.41 -10.38 3.90
N TYR A 298 -25.57 -10.32 3.25
CA TYR A 298 -25.81 -9.58 2.00
C TYR A 298 -24.83 -9.96 0.87
N SER A 299 -24.40 -11.23 0.80
CA SER A 299 -23.40 -11.71 -0.15
C SER A 299 -24.00 -12.65 -1.19
N THR A 300 -23.66 -12.43 -2.46
CA THR A 300 -23.87 -13.41 -3.53
C THR A 300 -22.54 -14.03 -3.91
N ALA A 301 -22.36 -15.32 -3.61
CA ALA A 301 -21.23 -16.09 -4.09
C ALA A 301 -21.52 -16.69 -5.47
N GLN A 302 -20.63 -16.47 -6.43
CA GLN A 302 -20.81 -16.93 -7.81
C GLN A 302 -19.49 -17.39 -8.44
N GLY A 303 -19.54 -17.66 -9.75
CA GLY A 303 -18.44 -18.22 -10.53
C GLY A 303 -18.56 -19.74 -10.66
N GLY A 304 -17.45 -20.41 -10.92
CA GLY A 304 -17.40 -21.87 -11.06
C GLY A 304 -16.90 -22.60 -9.82
N ALA A 305 -16.47 -21.87 -8.78
CA ALA A 305 -16.04 -22.45 -7.52
C ALA A 305 -17.22 -22.84 -6.60
N VAL A 306 -16.97 -23.78 -5.70
CA VAL A 306 -17.88 -24.15 -4.61
C VAL A 306 -17.57 -23.30 -3.38
N TRP A 307 -18.58 -22.65 -2.80
CA TRP A 307 -18.44 -21.74 -1.66
C TRP A 307 -18.96 -22.37 -0.37
N GLN A 308 -18.06 -22.95 0.43
CA GLN A 308 -18.39 -23.69 1.65
C GLN A 308 -18.21 -22.82 2.89
N ALA A 309 -19.33 -22.38 3.47
CA ALA A 309 -19.39 -21.73 4.78
C ALA A 309 -20.15 -22.64 5.76
N LEU A 310 -19.67 -23.89 5.91
CA LEU A 310 -20.37 -24.92 6.68
C LEU A 310 -20.58 -24.47 8.13
N LEU A 311 -21.78 -24.67 8.67
CA LEU A 311 -22.09 -24.31 10.07
C LEU A 311 -21.24 -25.10 11.07
N SER A 312 -20.79 -26.31 10.70
CA SER A 312 -19.87 -27.12 11.51
C SER A 312 -18.48 -26.52 11.67
N ASN A 313 -18.11 -25.56 10.82
CA ASN A 313 -16.83 -24.84 10.88
C ASN A 313 -16.96 -23.49 11.60
N ASN A 314 -17.99 -23.34 12.46
CA ASN A 314 -18.30 -22.12 13.21
C ASN A 314 -18.60 -20.90 12.32
N ASN A 315 -19.17 -21.14 11.14
CA ASN A 315 -19.66 -20.06 10.28
C ASN A 315 -21.10 -19.70 10.66
N THR A 316 -21.48 -18.45 10.41
CA THR A 316 -22.82 -17.88 10.65
C THR A 316 -23.38 -17.32 9.35
N ASP A 317 -24.64 -17.68 9.06
CA ASP A 317 -25.45 -17.04 8.03
C ASP A 317 -26.29 -15.92 8.67
N SER A 318 -25.81 -14.68 8.58
CA SER A 318 -26.51 -13.49 9.08
C SER A 318 -27.56 -12.95 8.08
N GLY A 319 -27.87 -13.71 7.03
CA GLY A 319 -29.00 -13.46 6.14
C GLY A 319 -28.66 -12.72 4.85
N ASN A 320 -29.60 -12.79 3.90
CA ASN A 320 -29.49 -12.23 2.55
C ASN A 320 -28.28 -12.76 1.75
N ASN A 321 -27.91 -14.01 2.00
CA ASN A 321 -26.84 -14.69 1.28
C ASN A 321 -27.40 -15.59 0.18
N SER A 322 -26.70 -15.66 -0.96
CA SER A 322 -27.00 -16.60 -2.03
C SER A 322 -25.71 -17.22 -2.60
N GLY A 323 -25.80 -18.44 -3.15
CA GLY A 323 -24.64 -19.19 -3.67
C GLY A 323 -23.71 -19.82 -2.62
N TRP A 324 -23.85 -19.44 -1.34
CA TRP A 324 -23.11 -20.00 -0.21
C TRP A 324 -23.75 -21.30 0.32
N ILE A 325 -22.91 -22.22 0.82
CA ILE A 325 -23.35 -23.47 1.44
C ILE A 325 -23.24 -23.37 2.97
N PHE A 326 -24.35 -23.11 3.64
CA PHE A 326 -24.50 -23.11 5.11
C PHE A 326 -25.17 -24.39 5.65
N SER A 327 -24.68 -25.56 5.24
CA SER A 327 -25.19 -26.84 5.76
C SER A 327 -24.32 -27.39 6.89
N LEU A 328 -24.89 -28.24 7.74
CA LEU A 328 -24.12 -29.13 8.61
C LEU A 328 -23.38 -30.17 7.75
N SER A 329 -22.12 -30.49 8.05
CA SER A 329 -21.40 -31.53 7.29
C SER A 329 -22.14 -32.87 7.38
N THR A 330 -22.41 -33.52 6.24
CA THR A 330 -23.15 -34.79 6.19
C THR A 330 -22.31 -36.02 6.53
N ARG A 331 -21.08 -35.85 7.03
CA ARG A 331 -20.22 -36.97 7.45
C ARG A 331 -20.66 -37.49 8.83
N GLY A 332 -21.74 -38.28 8.90
CA GLY A 332 -21.99 -39.01 10.16
C GLY A 332 -23.28 -39.82 10.36
N TRP A 333 -24.32 -39.71 9.52
CA TRP A 333 -25.60 -40.37 9.82
C TRP A 333 -26.16 -41.20 8.66
N MET A 334 -25.38 -42.18 8.20
CA MET A 334 -25.97 -43.44 7.73
C MET A 334 -25.67 -44.53 8.75
N ARG A 335 -26.29 -44.46 9.94
CA ARG A 335 -26.45 -45.65 10.78
C ARG A 335 -27.83 -46.22 10.48
N GLY A 336 -27.80 -47.42 9.90
CA GLY A 336 -28.93 -48.09 9.29
C GLY A 336 -30.17 -48.11 10.17
N LEU A 337 -31.28 -47.69 9.58
CA LEU A 337 -32.62 -48.04 10.03
C LEU A 337 -32.81 -49.54 9.77
N VAL A 338 -32.26 -50.39 10.65
CA VAL A 338 -32.66 -51.81 10.68
C VAL A 338 -34.05 -51.85 11.30
N HIS A 339 -35.01 -52.05 10.41
CA HIS A 339 -36.40 -52.34 10.70
C HIS A 339 -36.50 -53.54 11.66
N SER A 340 -36.71 -53.31 12.96
CA SER A 340 -37.09 -54.38 13.88
C SER A 340 -38.57 -54.70 13.66
N GLY A 341 -38.81 -55.59 12.69
CA GLY A 341 -40.11 -56.17 12.45
C GLY A 341 -40.64 -56.83 13.72
N ARG A 342 -41.72 -56.26 14.28
CA ARG A 342 -42.63 -56.94 15.21
C ARG A 342 -43.02 -58.30 14.64
N ARG A 343 -42.60 -59.40 15.28
CA ARG A 343 -43.29 -60.68 15.17
C ARG A 343 -44.21 -60.85 16.38
N HIS A 344 -45.50 -60.70 16.13
CA HIS A 344 -46.56 -61.25 16.95
C HIS A 344 -47.02 -62.60 16.37
N ARG A 345 -47.56 -63.45 17.26
CA ARG A 345 -48.32 -64.71 17.11
C ARG A 345 -47.52 -65.97 17.42
N PHE A 346 -48.05 -67.01 18.07
CA PHE A 346 -49.16 -67.26 19.02
C PHE A 346 -49.10 -68.77 19.32
N ALA A 347 -49.36 -69.17 20.58
CA ALA A 347 -49.87 -70.46 21.09
C ALA A 347 -49.30 -71.84 20.67
N GLY A 348 -49.13 -72.71 21.68
CA GLY A 348 -49.13 -74.17 21.53
C GLY A 348 -48.97 -74.93 22.86
N ARG A 349 -50.03 -75.63 23.28
CA ARG A 349 -50.16 -76.60 24.40
C ARG A 349 -48.98 -77.58 24.47
N ARG A 350 -48.52 -78.08 25.63
CA ARG A 350 -49.18 -78.88 26.68
C ARG A 350 -48.37 -78.79 27.96
#